data_AF-A0A923W0U6-F1
#
_entry.id   AF-A0A923W0U6-F1
#
_cell.length_a   1.000
_cell.length_b   1.000
_cell.length_c   1.000
_cell.angle_alpha   90.00
_cell.angle_beta   90.00
_cell.angle_gamma   90.00
#
_symmetry.space_group_name_H-M   'P 1'
#
loop_
_entity.id
_entity.type
_entity.pdbx_description
1 polymer ?
#
loop_
_entity_poly.entity_id
_entity_poly.type
_entity_poly.pdbx_seq_one_letter_code
_entity_poly.pdbx_strand_id
1 'polypeptide(L)'
;MFRSFFQKKGVTPESPLQDASDGSQAADRAAELLIVPTALMGLTLPEARLIVRHMQPQIISKGTVFIREGDTRDTGFMMLLLDGEVTVETKVASRPEPIIIALLGPGSLIGEL
;
A
#
# COMPACT_ATOMS: atom_id res chain seq x y z
N MET A 1 -15.47 -12.08 7.15
CA MET A 1 -14.78 -13.22 7.77
C MET A 1 -13.37 -13.31 7.18
N PHE A 2 -12.49 -12.35 7.49
CA PHE A 2 -11.10 -12.32 7.01
C PHE A 2 -10.22 -13.03 8.03
N ARG A 3 -10.12 -14.36 7.89
CA ARG A 3 -9.27 -15.18 8.74
C ARG A 3 -7.87 -15.23 8.16
N SER A 4 -6.90 -14.80 8.98
CA SER A 4 -5.52 -15.31 9.03
C SER A 4 -4.69 -15.26 7.73
N PHE A 5 -4.04 -14.12 7.46
CA PHE A 5 -2.85 -14.09 6.59
C PHE A 5 -1.62 -13.39 7.16
N PHE A 6 -1.73 -12.75 8.33
CA PHE A 6 -0.58 -12.13 9.00
C PHE A 6 0.11 -13.13 9.95
N GLN A 7 0.75 -14.16 9.38
CA GLN A 7 1.76 -14.90 10.14
C GLN A 7 3.01 -14.02 10.28
N LYS A 8 3.18 -13.49 11.50
CA LYS A 8 4.40 -12.88 12.01
C LYS A 8 5.55 -13.90 11.90
N LYS A 9 6.28 -13.88 10.79
CA LYS A 9 7.55 -14.61 10.67
C LYS A 9 8.64 -13.68 11.21
N GLY A 10 9.20 -14.05 12.36
CA GLY A 10 10.24 -13.29 13.05
C GLY A 10 11.42 -12.97 12.14
N VAL A 11 11.90 -11.73 12.24
CA VAL A 11 13.13 -11.26 11.58
C VAL A 11 14.32 -11.89 12.30
N THR A 12 14.92 -12.90 11.71
CA THR A 12 16.31 -13.30 11.99
C THR A 12 17.22 -12.63 10.96
N PRO A 13 18.32 -11.96 11.38
CA PRO A 13 19.30 -11.46 10.43
C PRO A 13 20.11 -12.65 9.91
N GLU A 14 20.58 -12.54 8.67
CA GLU A 14 21.53 -13.46 8.01
C GLU A 14 20.95 -14.67 7.27
N SER A 15 20.35 -14.37 6.11
CA SER A 15 20.52 -15.18 4.90
C SER A 15 20.48 -14.21 3.72
N PRO A 16 21.31 -14.36 2.67
CA PRO A 16 21.09 -13.65 1.42
C PRO A 16 19.71 -14.09 0.92
N LEU A 17 18.70 -13.26 1.13
CA LEU A 17 17.40 -13.42 0.50
C LEU A 17 17.72 -13.43 -0.99
N GLN A 18 17.58 -14.58 -1.64
CA GLN A 18 17.45 -14.62 -3.09
C GLN A 18 16.39 -13.61 -3.45
N ASP A 19 16.83 -12.57 -4.15
CA ASP A 19 16.09 -11.35 -4.35
C ASP A 19 14.99 -11.63 -5.38
N ALA A 20 13.83 -12.11 -4.92
CA ALA A 20 12.70 -12.44 -5.78
C ALA A 20 12.14 -11.21 -6.52
N SER A 21 12.57 -10.00 -6.12
CA SER A 21 12.29 -8.74 -6.79
C SER A 21 13.30 -8.38 -7.89
N ASP A 22 14.47 -9.01 -7.93
CA ASP A 22 15.52 -8.64 -8.88
C ASP A 22 15.10 -9.05 -10.31
N GLY A 23 14.90 -8.03 -11.16
CA GLY A 23 14.34 -8.19 -12.51
C GLY A 23 12.81 -8.35 -12.60
N SER A 24 12.07 -8.14 -11.51
CA SER A 24 10.60 -8.13 -11.55
C SER A 24 10.06 -6.81 -12.08
N GLN A 25 9.35 -6.84 -13.22
CA GLN A 25 8.72 -5.66 -13.81
C GLN A 25 7.75 -4.95 -12.83
N ALA A 26 7.09 -5.72 -11.96
CA ALA A 26 6.20 -5.15 -10.95
C ALA A 26 6.98 -4.41 -9.85
N ALA A 27 8.15 -4.94 -9.46
CA ALA A 27 9.03 -4.30 -8.48
C ALA A 27 9.69 -3.04 -9.06
N ASP A 28 10.11 -3.09 -10.32
CA ASP A 28 10.63 -1.94 -11.06
C ASP A 28 9.58 -0.82 -11.13
N ARG A 29 8.35 -1.15 -11.54
CA ARG A 29 7.23 -0.20 -11.60
C ARG A 29 6.89 0.37 -10.22
N ALA A 30 6.91 -0.45 -9.17
CA ALA A 30 6.69 0.03 -7.80
C ALA A 30 7.77 1.03 -7.39
N ALA A 31 9.04 0.76 -7.68
CA ALA A 31 10.15 1.66 -7.36
C ALA A 31 10.05 2.99 -8.13
N GLU A 32 9.65 2.94 -9.41
CA GLU A 32 9.39 4.14 -10.21
C GLU A 32 8.22 4.96 -9.66
N LEU A 33 7.15 4.31 -9.21
CA LEU A 33 5.99 5.00 -8.62
C LEU A 33 6.31 5.63 -7.25
N LEU A 34 7.20 5.03 -6.46
CA LEU A 34 7.65 5.58 -5.17
C LEU A 34 8.52 6.84 -5.30
N ILE A 35 9.10 7.11 -6.46
CA ILE A 35 9.92 8.32 -6.69
C ILE A 35 9.13 9.45 -7.36
N VAL A 36 7.87 9.23 -7.75
CA VAL A 36 7.02 10.26 -8.35
C VAL A 36 6.80 11.39 -7.32
N PRO A 37 6.73 12.67 -7.72
CA PRO A 37 6.60 13.81 -6.79
C PRO A 37 5.38 13.78 -5.84
N THR A 38 4.39 12.91 -6.12
CA THR A 38 3.25 12.65 -5.23
C THR A 38 3.61 11.73 -4.06
N ALA A 39 4.74 11.02 -4.14
CA ALA A 39 5.25 10.19 -3.07
C ALA A 39 5.94 11.07 -2.02
N LEU A 40 5.43 11.01 -0.79
CA LEU A 40 5.84 11.80 0.37
C LEU A 40 7.35 11.79 0.70
N MET A 41 8.13 10.88 0.12
CA MET A 41 9.41 10.45 0.69
C MET A 41 10.66 10.97 -0.05
N GLY A 42 10.53 11.65 -1.19
CA GLY A 42 11.68 12.26 -1.90
C GLY A 42 12.84 11.29 -2.17
N LEU A 43 12.51 10.03 -2.48
CA LEU A 43 13.47 8.94 -2.57
C LEU A 43 14.27 8.98 -3.86
N THR A 44 15.51 8.54 -3.80
CA THR A 44 16.25 8.13 -4.99
C THR A 44 15.77 6.75 -5.48
N LEU A 45 15.97 6.45 -6.76
CA LEU A 45 15.58 5.14 -7.32
C LEU A 45 16.21 3.93 -6.58
N PRO A 46 17.50 3.95 -6.18
CA PRO A 46 18.08 2.86 -5.39
C PRO A 46 17.43 2.69 -4.00
N GLU A 47 17.09 3.78 -3.32
CA GLU A 47 16.39 3.74 -2.03
C GLU A 47 14.97 3.20 -2.20
N ALA A 48 14.24 3.65 -3.22
CA ALA A 48 12.92 3.13 -3.56
C ALA A 48 12.96 1.61 -3.82
N ARG A 49 13.94 1.13 -4.58
CA ARG A 49 14.15 -0.31 -4.81
C ARG A 49 14.36 -1.07 -3.50
N LEU A 50 15.17 -0.53 -2.59
CA LEU A 50 15.38 -1.16 -1.29
C LEU A 50 14.08 -1.29 -0.50
N ILE A 51 13.22 -0.25 -0.51
CA ILE A 51 11.91 -0.30 0.14
C ILE A 51 11.00 -1.35 -0.51
N VAL A 52 10.93 -1.39 -1.84
CA VAL A 52 10.08 -2.35 -2.57
C VAL A 52 10.41 -3.80 -2.22
N ARG A 53 11.68 -4.13 -1.97
CA ARG A 53 12.10 -5.48 -1.53
C ARG A 53 11.47 -5.91 -0.20
N HIS A 54 11.06 -4.96 0.62
CA HIS A 54 10.38 -5.19 1.89
C HIS A 54 8.84 -5.13 1.77
N MET A 55 8.31 -4.70 0.63
CA MET A 55 6.87 -4.63 0.40
C MET A 55 6.30 -6.01 0.05
N GLN A 56 5.03 -6.21 0.40
CA GLN A 56 4.30 -7.43 0.05
C GLN A 56 3.18 -7.07 -0.93
N PRO A 57 3.14 -7.66 -2.15
CA PRO A 57 2.09 -7.36 -3.11
C PRO A 57 0.73 -7.84 -2.60
N GLN A 58 -0.30 -7.02 -2.79
CA GLN A 58 -1.68 -7.33 -2.41
C GLN A 58 -2.61 -7.13 -3.61
N ILE A 59 -3.50 -8.09 -3.82
CA ILE A 59 -4.57 -7.99 -4.84
C ILE A 59 -5.89 -7.82 -4.10
N ILE A 60 -6.58 -6.72 -4.37
CA ILE A 60 -7.84 -6.37 -3.72
C ILE A 60 -8.95 -6.41 -4.75
N SER A 61 -10.04 -7.12 -4.44
CA SER A 61 -11.20 -7.18 -5.33
C SER A 61 -11.97 -5.86 -5.34
N LYS A 62 -12.56 -5.50 -6.48
CA LYS A 62 -13.43 -4.33 -6.62
C LYS A 62 -14.52 -4.31 -5.54
N GLY A 63 -14.77 -3.13 -4.98
CA GLY A 63 -15.80 -2.92 -3.94
C GLY A 63 -15.36 -3.35 -2.53
N THR A 64 -14.10 -3.75 -2.35
CA THR A 64 -13.57 -4.09 -1.02
C THR A 64 -13.22 -2.82 -0.26
N VAL A 65 -13.73 -2.70 0.96
CA VAL A 65 -13.28 -1.69 1.94
C VAL A 65 -12.13 -2.28 2.75
N PHE A 66 -10.91 -1.80 2.51
CA PHE A 66 -9.70 -2.32 3.16
C PHE A 66 -9.11 -1.37 4.22
N ILE A 67 -9.57 -0.12 4.27
CA ILE A 67 -9.35 0.82 5.39
C ILE A 67 -10.71 1.42 5.76
N ARG A 68 -10.97 1.54 7.06
CA ARG A 68 -12.20 2.14 7.58
C ARG A 68 -11.86 3.21 8.59
N GLU A 69 -12.42 4.40 8.38
CA GLU A 69 -12.31 5.51 9.32
C GLU A 69 -12.72 5.06 10.74
N GLY A 70 -11.85 5.35 11.72
CA GLY A 70 -12.04 4.99 13.12
C GLY A 70 -11.74 3.52 13.46
N ASP A 71 -11.29 2.68 12.52
CA ASP A 71 -10.75 1.36 12.86
C ASP A 71 -9.41 1.52 13.58
N THR A 72 -9.21 0.77 14.65
CA THR A 72 -7.99 0.79 15.47
C THR A 72 -7.18 -0.49 15.31
N ARG A 73 -7.69 -1.44 14.52
CA ARG A 73 -7.02 -2.70 14.23
C ARG A 73 -6.39 -2.60 12.86
N ASP A 74 -5.20 -3.20 12.73
CA ASP A 74 -4.49 -3.32 11.46
C ASP A 74 -4.25 -1.96 10.77
N THR A 75 -3.97 -0.88 11.52
CA THR A 75 -3.69 0.46 10.93
C THR A 75 -2.21 0.71 10.62
N GLY A 76 -1.33 -0.22 11.00
CA GLY A 76 0.13 -0.05 10.90
C GLY A 76 0.71 -0.35 9.51
N PHE A 77 -0.03 -0.10 8.44
CA PHE A 77 0.44 -0.36 7.09
C PHE A 77 0.17 0.80 6.13
N MET A 78 1.09 0.96 5.19
CA MET A 78 0.93 1.83 4.03
C MET A 78 0.86 0.98 2.76
N MET A 79 0.10 1.44 1.78
CA MET A 79 -0.04 0.78 0.49
C MET A 79 0.34 1.74 -0.65
N LEU A 80 1.10 1.23 -1.61
CA LEU A 80 1.32 1.89 -2.90
C LEU A 80 0.36 1.28 -3.92
N LEU A 81 -0.46 2.13 -4.53
CA LEU A 81 -1.36 1.69 -5.59
C LEU A 81 -0.57 1.49 -6.89
N LEU A 82 -0.52 0.26 -7.41
CA LEU A 82 0.20 -0.05 -8.65
C LEU A 82 -0.71 -0.01 -9.90
N ASP A 83 -1.98 -0.36 -9.71
CA ASP A 83 -3.00 -0.44 -10.75
C ASP A 83 -4.41 -0.32 -10.15
N GLY A 84 -5.36 0.15 -10.95
CA GLY A 84 -6.74 0.38 -10.55
C GLY A 84 -7.00 1.72 -9.87
N GLU A 85 -8.17 1.84 -9.24
CA GLU A 85 -8.66 3.06 -8.60
C GLU A 85 -9.19 2.76 -7.20
N VAL A 86 -8.98 3.70 -6.28
CA VAL A 86 -9.48 3.63 -4.90
C VAL A 86 -10.24 4.91 -4.58
N THR A 87 -11.44 4.78 -4.02
CA THR A 87 -12.19 5.93 -3.48
C THR A 87 -11.86 6.14 -2.01
N VAL A 88 -11.66 7.40 -1.63
CA VAL A 88 -11.64 7.81 -0.22
C VAL A 88 -13.00 8.38 0.12
N GLU A 89 -13.63 7.83 1.15
CA GLU A 89 -14.96 8.20 1.59
C GLU A 89 -14.93 8.63 3.06
N THR A 90 -15.75 9.61 3.41
CA THR A 90 -15.96 10.02 4.80
C THR A 90 -17.43 9.92 5.19
N LYS A 91 -17.69 9.57 6.46
CA LYS A 91 -19.03 9.55 7.02
C LYS A 91 -19.37 10.92 7.60
N VAL A 92 -20.44 11.52 7.11
CA VAL A 92 -20.95 12.78 7.66
C VAL A 92 -22.21 12.49 8.47
N ALA A 93 -22.26 12.93 9.73
CA ALA A 93 -23.37 12.61 10.64
C ALA A 93 -24.75 13.04 10.13
N SER A 94 -24.82 14.04 9.25
CA SER A 94 -26.05 14.56 8.66
C SER A 94 -26.55 13.76 7.45
N ARG A 95 -25.83 12.72 6.99
CA ARG A 95 -26.19 11.94 5.80
C ARG A 95 -26.11 10.42 6.05
N PRO A 96 -27.03 9.64 5.46
CA PRO A 96 -26.96 8.18 5.53
C PRO A 96 -25.84 7.60 4.65
N GLU A 97 -25.61 8.15 3.45
CA GLU A 97 -24.56 7.69 2.55
C GLU A 97 -23.22 8.42 2.77
N PRO A 98 -22.08 7.71 2.73
CA PRO A 98 -20.76 8.33 2.70
C PRO A 98 -20.57 9.24 1.49
N ILE A 99 -19.68 10.24 1.63
CA ILE A 99 -19.31 11.14 0.54
C ILE A 99 -17.90 10.78 0.07
N ILE A 100 -17.70 10.65 -1.25
CA ILE A 100 -16.38 10.49 -1.85
C ILE A 100 -15.65 11.84 -1.80
N ILE A 101 -14.47 11.87 -1.19
CA ILE A 101 -13.64 13.07 -1.05
C ILE A 101 -12.39 13.04 -1.92
N ALA A 102 -11.95 11.85 -2.35
CA ALA A 102 -10.84 11.71 -3.29
C ALA A 102 -10.97 10.42 -4.12
N LEU A 103 -10.40 10.45 -5.32
CA LEU A 103 -10.14 9.27 -6.15
C LEU A 103 -8.63 9.13 -6.30
N LEU A 104 -8.10 8.00 -5.88
CA LEU A 104 -6.68 7.67 -5.91
C LEU A 104 -6.39 6.69 -7.03
N GLY A 105 -5.24 6.87 -7.68
CA GLY A 105 -4.79 6.06 -8.81
C GLY A 105 -3.36 5.57 -8.63
N PRO A 106 -2.77 4.96 -9.66
CA PRO A 106 -1.42 4.43 -9.57
C PRO A 106 -0.40 5.49 -9.10
N GLY A 107 0.45 5.12 -8.14
CA GLY A 107 1.41 6.02 -7.49
C GLY A 107 0.91 6.74 -6.25
N SER A 108 -0.39 6.66 -5.93
CA SER A 108 -0.90 7.13 -4.64
C SER A 108 -0.43 6.22 -3.51
N LEU A 109 0.03 6.84 -2.42
CA LEU A 109 0.22 6.18 -1.13
C LEU A 109 -1.08 6.29 -0.31
N ILE A 110 -1.39 5.24 0.43
CA ILE A 110 -2.60 5.12 1.25
C ILE A 110 -2.19 4.64 2.64
N GLY A 111 -2.79 5.22 3.69
CA GLY A 111 -2.53 4.81 5.08
C GLY A 111 -1.29 5.46 5.69
N GLU A 112 -0.89 6.64 5.21
CA GLU A 112 0.28 7.40 5.71
C GLU A 112 0.07 8.11 7.06
N LEU A 113 -1.18 8.18 7.55
CA LEU A 113 -1.60 8.89 8.77
C LEU A 113 -1.88 7.94 9.95
#